data_AF-A0ABD2EWC6-F1
#
_entry.id   AF-A0ABD2EWC6-F1
#
_cell.length_a   1.000
_cell.length_b   1.000
_cell.length_c   1.000
_cell.angle_alpha   90.00
_cell.angle_beta   90.00
_cell.angle_gamma   90.00
#
_symmetry.space_group_name_H-M   'P 1'
#
loop_
_entity.id
_entity.type
_entity.pdbx_description
1 polymer ?
#
loop_
_entity_poly.entity_id
_entity_poly.type
_entity_poly.pdbx_seq_one_letter_code
_entity_poly.pdbx_strand_id
1 'polypeptide(L)' 'DQPALSEPEIDLEALMELSTEEQKTQLEAILQNCPHPTEPFISELLSQLKKLRRLSRPQK' A
#
# COMPACT_ATOMS: atom_id res chain seq x y z
N ASP A 1 -15.12 14.49 22.93
CA ASP A 1 -14.60 13.15 22.59
C ASP A 1 -15.00 12.87 21.15
N GLN A 2 -14.20 13.35 20.20
CA GLN A 2 -14.43 13.09 18.78
C GLN A 2 -13.82 11.71 18.53
N PRO A 3 -14.55 10.74 17.93
CA PRO A 3 -13.92 9.47 17.60
C PRO A 3 -12.76 9.81 16.67
N ALA A 4 -11.53 9.61 17.14
CA ALA A 4 -10.40 9.56 16.25
C ALA A 4 -10.76 8.46 15.25
N LEU A 5 -11.18 8.87 14.04
CA LEU A 5 -11.25 7.98 12.91
C LEU A 5 -9.83 7.48 12.78
N SER A 6 -9.53 6.31 13.34
CA SER A 6 -8.19 5.74 13.33
C SER A 6 -7.77 5.65 11.88
N GLU A 7 -6.95 6.60 11.44
CA GLU A 7 -6.41 6.61 10.11
C GLU A 7 -5.64 5.30 9.95
N PRO A 8 -5.85 4.54 8.88
CA PRO A 8 -5.14 3.29 8.71
C PRO A 8 -3.64 3.57 8.56
N GLU A 9 -2.86 3.17 9.56
CA GLU A 9 -1.40 3.23 9.51
C GLU A 9 -0.88 2.08 8.63
N ILE A 10 -0.13 2.41 7.59
CA ILE A 10 0.48 1.45 6.67
C ILE A 10 1.98 1.53 6.85
N ASP A 11 2.58 0.42 7.30
CA ASP A 11 4.03 0.31 7.35
C ASP A 11 4.58 0.07 5.94
N LEU A 12 5.26 1.08 5.39
CA LEU A 12 5.80 1.02 4.04
C LEU A 12 6.98 0.05 3.90
N GLU A 13 7.76 -0.17 4.96
CA GLU A 13 8.89 -1.09 4.92
C GLU A 13 8.37 -2.53 4.83
N ALA A 14 7.47 -2.92 5.74
CA ALA A 14 6.81 -4.21 5.73
C ALA A 14 6.02 -4.43 4.44
N LEU A 15 5.26 -3.42 3.98
CA LEU A 15 4.54 -3.50 2.71
C LEU A 15 5.52 -3.73 1.57
N MET A 16 6.65 -3.01 1.54
CA MET A 16 7.68 -3.24 0.54
C MET A 16 8.25 -4.65 0.62
N GLU A 17 8.42 -5.27 1.79
CA GLU A 17 8.93 -6.63 1.94
C GLU A 17 8.04 -7.71 1.32
N LEU A 18 6.72 -7.52 1.34
CA LEU A 18 5.72 -8.46 0.83
C LEU A 18 5.76 -8.68 -0.70
N SER A 19 5.10 -9.77 -1.13
CA SER A 19 4.84 -10.07 -2.55
C SER A 19 3.77 -9.13 -3.13
N THR A 20 3.74 -8.94 -4.45
CA THR A 20 2.74 -8.05 -5.10
C THR A 20 1.28 -8.46 -4.81
N GLU A 21 1.02 -9.76 -4.68
CA GLU A 21 -0.31 -10.28 -4.31
C GLU A 21 -0.67 -9.95 -2.86
N GLU A 22 0.26 -10.17 -1.92
CA GLU A 22 0.09 -9.87 -0.50
C GLU A 22 -0.07 -8.36 -0.24
N GLN A 23 0.74 -7.52 -0.91
CA GLN A 23 0.60 -6.07 -0.87
C GLN A 23 -0.80 -5.64 -1.31
N LYS A 24 -1.32 -6.23 -2.39
CA LYS A 24 -2.67 -5.95 -2.89
C LYS A 24 -3.71 -6.34 -1.83
N THR A 25 -3.65 -7.57 -1.31
CA THR A 25 -4.60 -8.07 -0.30
C THR A 25 -4.61 -7.21 0.97
N GLN A 26 -3.44 -6.78 1.44
CA GLN A 26 -3.34 -5.90 2.61
C GLN A 26 -3.96 -4.53 2.34
N LEU A 27 -3.68 -3.92 1.19
CA LEU A 27 -4.26 -2.63 0.80
C LEU A 27 -5.78 -2.72 0.60
N GLU A 28 -6.28 -3.81 -0.01
CA GLU A 28 -7.72 -4.06 -0.14
C GLU A 28 -8.40 -4.22 1.23
N ALA A 29 -7.77 -4.94 2.16
CA ALA A 29 -8.28 -5.08 3.53
C ALA A 29 -8.30 -3.73 4.27
N ILE A 30 -7.28 -2.90 4.10
CA ILE A 30 -7.24 -1.58 4.74
C ILE A 30 -8.29 -0.65 4.16
N LEU A 31 -8.44 -0.67 2.84
CA LEU A 31 -9.36 0.19 2.11
C LEU A 31 -10.78 -0.40 1.97
N GLN A 32 -11.07 -1.53 2.63
CA GLN A 32 -12.36 -2.22 2.54
C GLN A 32 -13.55 -1.34 2.99
N ASN A 33 -13.29 -0.39 3.89
CA ASN A 33 -14.28 0.54 4.41
C ASN A 33 -14.38 1.84 3.59
N CYS A 34 -13.60 1.98 2.52
CA CYS A 34 -13.68 3.15 1.66
C CYS A 34 -14.91 3.09 0.75
N PRO A 35 -15.66 4.20 0.60
CA PRO A 35 -16.87 4.24 -0.25
C PRO A 35 -16.57 4.32 -1.76
N HIS A 36 -15.29 4.35 -2.15
CA HIS A 36 -14.84 4.52 -3.54
C HIS A 36 -14.09 3.28 -4.04
N PRO A 37 -14.03 3.04 -5.36
CA PRO A 37 -13.23 1.96 -5.92
C PRO A 37 -11.75 2.18 -5.61
N THR A 38 -11.15 1.22 -4.91
CA THR A 38 -9.77 1.29 -4.43
C THR A 38 -8.79 0.59 -5.37
N GLU A 39 -9.27 -0.28 -6.26
CA GLU A 39 -8.48 -0.93 -7.32
C GLU A 39 -7.54 0.00 -8.11
N PRO A 40 -7.99 1.16 -8.66
CA PRO A 40 -7.09 2.04 -9.40
C PRO A 40 -6.01 2.64 -8.50
N PHE A 41 -6.36 3.00 -7.25
CA PHE A 41 -5.42 3.52 -6.26
C PHE A 41 -4.38 2.47 -5.86
N ILE A 42 -4.82 1.25 -5.58
CA ILE A 42 -3.95 0.13 -5.21
C ILE A 42 -2.99 -0.19 -6.36
N SER A 43 -3.48 -0.26 -7.59
CA SER A 43 -2.64 -0.52 -8.78
C SER A 43 -1.56 0.54 -8.97
N GLU A 44 -1.91 1.81 -8.78
CA GLU A 44 -0.95 2.91 -8.87
C GLU A 44 0.07 2.87 -7.73
N LEU A 45 -0.37 2.65 -6.49
CA LEU A 45 0.49 2.54 -5.31
C LEU A 45 1.50 1.40 -5.48
N LEU A 46 1.06 0.20 -5.88
CA LEU A 46 1.93 -0.95 -6.18
C LEU A 46 2.94 -0.63 -7.29
N SER A 47 2.53 0.12 -8.30
CA SER A 47 3.42 0.56 -9.38
C SER A 47 4.49 1.52 -8.89
N GLN A 48 4.15 2.44 -7.97
CA GLN A 48 5.13 3.34 -7.34
C GLN A 48 6.07 2.58 -6.41
N LEU A 49 5.56 1.64 -5.60
CA LEU A 49 6.38 0.79 -4.72
C LEU A 49 7.39 -0.05 -5.52
N LYS A 50 6.99 -0.59 -6.68
CA LYS A 50 7.91 -1.28 -7.60
C LYS A 50 9.02 -0.36 -8.12
N LYS A 51 8.71 0.91 -8.44
CA LYS A 51 9.72 1.89 -8.88
C LYS A 51 10.68 2.25 -7.75
N LEU A 52 10.17 2.46 -6.53
CA LEU A 52 10.97 2.71 -5.33
C LEU A 52 11.94 1.55 -5.06
N ARG A 53 11.45 0.31 -5.04
CA ARG A 53 12.31 -0.89 -4.89
C ARG A 53 13.41 -0.98 -5.94
N ARG A 54 13.17 -0.52 -7.17
CA ARG A 54 14.19 -0.50 -8.24
C ARG A 54 15.26 0.56 -8.01
N LEU A 55 14.90 1.73 -7.49
CA LEU A 55 15.83 2.81 -7.18
C LEU A 55 16.66 2.52 -5.94
N SER A 56 16.11 1.79 -4.96
CA SER A 56 16.83 1.37 -3.75
C SER A 56 17.89 0.30 -4.00
N ARG A 57 17.85 -0.41 -5.14
CA ARG A 57 18.93 -1.33 -5.50
C ARG A 57 20.09 -0.51 -6.07
N PRO A 58 21.29 -0.54 -5.46
CA PRO A 58 22.45 0.09 -6.08
C PRO A 58 22.68 -0.54 -7.44
N GLN A 59 22.63 0.28 -8.50
CA GLN A 59 23.07 -0.14 -9.83
C GLN A 59 24.58 -0.37 -9.75
N LYS A 60 24.99 -1.64 -9.79
CA LYS A 60 26.39 -2.02 -10.07
C LYS A 60 26.64 -1.94 -11.56
#